data_AF-A0A2S6TWB2-F1
#
_entry.id   AF-A0A2S6TWB2-F1
#
_cell.length_a   1.000
_cell.length_b   1.000
_cell.length_c   1.000
_cell.angle_alpha   90.00
_cell.angle_beta   90.00
_cell.angle_gamma   90.00
#
_symmetry.space_group_name_H-M   'P 1'
#
loop_
_entity.id
_entity.type
_entity.pdbx_description
1 polymer ?
#
loop_
_entity_poly.entity_id
_entity_poly.type
_entity_poly.pdbx_seq_one_letter_code
_entity_poly.pdbx_strand_id
1 'polypeptide(L)'
;MAKKRRKLQNAVLFHHPDAVDTSRPRLMCRHAAGEGFLKAFVRHSGVNGFHGLGFEQSHFDDFQSRIGALDDQNRPCHWVGLGDMAGAGPSTLMLPDPSLAPFAWRRRGTGNRGYSLCGLNHTIA
;
A
#
# COMPACT_ATOMS: atom_id res chain seq x y z
N MET A 1 -13.78 33.17 -7.26
CA MET A 1 -13.48 31.82 -7.79
C MET A 1 -13.36 30.84 -6.62
N ALA A 2 -14.25 29.86 -6.52
CA ALA A 2 -14.20 28.88 -5.42
C ALA A 2 -13.01 27.93 -5.61
N LYS A 3 -12.14 27.82 -4.60
CA LYS A 3 -10.99 26.90 -4.59
C LYS A 3 -11.53 25.46 -4.66
N LYS A 4 -11.41 24.80 -5.82
CA LYS A 4 -11.84 23.41 -6.01
C LYS A 4 -11.17 22.56 -4.94
N ARG A 5 -11.96 22.01 -3.99
CA ARG A 5 -11.45 21.18 -2.89
C ARG A 5 -10.76 19.97 -3.54
N ARG A 6 -9.44 19.85 -3.40
CA ARG A 6 -8.68 18.74 -3.97
C ARG A 6 -9.21 17.46 -3.32
N LYS A 7 -9.74 16.52 -4.11
CA LYS A 7 -10.09 15.18 -3.60
C LYS A 7 -8.84 14.62 -2.93
N LEU A 8 -8.96 14.15 -1.70
CA LEU A 8 -7.84 13.48 -1.02
C LEU A 8 -7.48 12.26 -1.86
N GLN A 9 -6.26 12.27 -2.38
CA GLN A 9 -5.74 11.15 -3.16
C GLN A 9 -5.22 10.12 -2.17
N ASN A 10 -5.60 8.87 -2.37
CA ASN A 10 -5.19 7.73 -1.55
C ASN A 10 -4.35 6.76 -2.38
N ALA A 11 -3.73 5.80 -1.71
CA ALA A 11 -2.97 4.72 -2.32
C ALA A 11 -3.47 3.35 -1.86
N VAL A 12 -3.29 2.34 -2.71
CA VAL A 12 -3.33 0.93 -2.31
C VAL A 12 -1.90 0.54 -1.94
N LEU A 13 -1.74 -0.03 -0.75
CA LEU A 13 -0.45 -0.53 -0.26
C LEU A 13 -0.38 -2.03 -0.54
N PHE A 14 0.60 -2.46 -1.31
CA PHE A 14 0.93 -3.88 -1.38
C PHE A 14 1.43 -4.34 -0.02
N HIS A 15 0.76 -5.33 0.55
CA HIS A 15 1.09 -5.82 1.86
C HIS A 15 1.54 -7.28 1.84
N HIS A 16 2.71 -7.51 2.41
CA HIS A 16 3.24 -8.82 2.72
C HIS A 16 3.92 -8.74 4.09
N PRO A 17 3.68 -9.67 5.04
CA PRO A 17 4.26 -9.59 6.38
C PRO A 17 5.79 -9.42 6.37
N ASP A 18 6.49 -10.15 5.49
CA ASP A 18 7.95 -10.03 5.32
C ASP A 18 8.43 -8.61 4.93
N ALA A 19 7.60 -7.79 4.28
CA ALA A 19 8.02 -6.45 3.85
C ALA A 19 8.06 -5.44 5.02
N VAL A 20 7.34 -5.72 6.11
CA VAL A 20 7.14 -4.76 7.22
C VAL A 20 7.49 -5.33 8.59
N ASP A 21 7.84 -6.62 8.68
CA ASP A 21 8.24 -7.24 9.94
C ASP A 21 9.73 -7.06 10.23
N THR A 22 9.99 -6.39 11.35
CA THR A 22 11.30 -6.07 11.92
C THR A 22 11.62 -6.82 13.22
N SER A 23 10.72 -7.69 13.69
CA SER A 23 10.90 -8.47 14.94
C SER A 23 11.91 -9.62 14.84
N ARG A 24 12.46 -9.86 13.65
CA ARG A 24 13.30 -11.01 13.31
C ARG A 24 14.80 -10.79 13.56
N PRO A 25 15.56 -11.87 13.82
CA PRO A 25 17.01 -11.80 14.07
C PRO A 25 17.88 -11.40 12.87
N ARG A 26 17.35 -11.40 11.62
CA ARG A 26 18.07 -10.94 10.42
C ARG A 26 17.33 -9.79 9.74
N LEU A 27 17.40 -8.62 10.37
CA LEU A 27 16.80 -7.40 9.87
C LEU A 27 17.62 -6.84 8.68
N MET A 28 16.95 -6.60 7.56
CA MET A 28 17.50 -5.97 6.37
C MET A 28 16.97 -4.55 6.27
N CYS A 29 17.70 -3.65 5.60
CA CYS A 29 17.28 -2.26 5.38
C CYS A 29 15.87 -2.15 4.78
N ARG A 30 15.51 -3.07 3.87
CA ARG A 30 14.18 -3.13 3.25
C ARG A 30 13.04 -3.29 4.26
N HIS A 31 13.25 -4.03 5.36
CA HIS A 31 12.25 -4.27 6.39
C HIS A 31 12.03 -3.01 7.23
N ALA A 32 13.12 -2.36 7.65
CA ALA A 32 13.06 -1.09 8.38
C ALA A 32 12.41 0.02 7.54
N ALA A 33 12.71 0.06 6.24
CA ALA A 33 12.08 0.99 5.31
C ALA A 33 10.56 0.73 5.18
N GLY A 34 10.16 -0.54 5.06
CA GLY A 34 8.74 -0.92 4.96
C GLY A 34 7.95 -0.57 6.23
N GLU A 35 8.46 -0.96 7.40
CA GLU A 35 7.82 -0.62 8.68
C GLU A 35 7.75 0.90 8.90
N GLY A 36 8.87 1.60 8.66
CA GLY A 36 8.95 3.05 8.79
C GLY A 36 7.98 3.76 7.86
N PHE A 37 7.87 3.30 6.61
CA PHE A 37 6.90 3.81 5.66
C PHE A 37 5.46 3.59 6.13
N LEU A 38 5.09 2.36 6.55
CA LEU A 38 3.73 2.05 7.01
C LEU A 38 3.33 2.94 8.19
N LYS A 39 4.23 3.07 9.18
CA LYS A 39 4.05 3.94 10.34
C LYS A 39 3.86 5.41 9.96
N ALA A 40 4.70 5.92 9.05
CA ALA A 40 4.59 7.29 8.57
C ALA A 40 3.30 7.51 7.77
N PHE A 41 2.91 6.56 6.92
CA PHE A 41 1.69 6.63 6.12
C PHE A 41 0.45 6.69 7.02
N VAL A 42 0.35 5.82 8.02
CA VAL A 42 -0.77 5.83 8.98
C VAL A 42 -0.89 7.18 9.68
N ARG A 43 0.23 7.72 10.17
CA ARG A 43 0.25 8.94 10.99
C ARG A 43 0.07 10.23 10.18
N HIS A 44 0.58 10.27 8.94
CA HIS A 44 0.78 11.53 8.23
C HIS A 44 0.07 11.63 6.87
N SER A 45 -0.50 10.54 6.35
CA SER A 45 -1.16 10.58 5.02
C SER A 45 -2.45 11.42 4.96
N GLY A 46 -3.14 11.60 6.10
CA GLY A 46 -4.42 12.32 6.16
C GLY A 46 -5.56 11.63 5.40
N VAL A 47 -5.43 10.35 5.08
CA VAL A 47 -6.46 9.56 4.40
C VAL A 47 -7.53 9.10 5.39
N ASN A 48 -8.75 8.88 4.88
CA ASN A 48 -9.91 8.49 5.68
C ASN A 48 -10.06 6.96 5.82
N GLY A 49 -9.14 6.18 5.27
CA GLY A 49 -9.17 4.72 5.26
C GLY A 49 -7.97 4.16 4.51
N PHE A 50 -7.63 2.92 4.80
CA PHE A 50 -6.44 2.25 4.28
C PHE A 50 -6.84 1.16 3.31
N HIS A 51 -6.09 1.01 2.22
CA HIS A 51 -6.36 -0.01 1.22
C HIS A 51 -5.16 -0.94 1.12
N GLY A 52 -5.36 -2.22 1.42
CA GLY A 52 -4.33 -3.25 1.34
C GLY A 52 -4.55 -4.10 0.10
N LEU A 53 -3.55 -4.18 -0.79
CA LEU A 53 -3.54 -5.20 -1.82
C LEU A 53 -3.11 -6.53 -1.19
N GLY A 54 -4.02 -7.49 -1.17
CA GLY A 54 -3.78 -8.84 -0.65
C GLY A 54 -3.95 -9.89 -1.74
N PHE A 55 -3.07 -10.89 -1.74
CA PHE A 55 -3.27 -12.13 -2.48
C PHE A 55 -3.98 -13.20 -1.64
N GLU A 56 -3.83 -13.12 -0.32
CA GLU A 56 -4.35 -14.08 0.64
C GLU A 56 -5.02 -13.33 1.80
N GLN A 57 -6.03 -13.95 2.42
CA GLN A 57 -6.75 -13.38 3.56
C GLN A 57 -5.81 -13.14 4.75
N SER A 58 -4.88 -14.07 4.99
CA SER A 58 -3.86 -13.98 6.03
C SER A 58 -3.03 -12.69 5.94
N HIS A 59 -2.68 -12.24 4.73
CA HIS A 59 -1.94 -11.01 4.53
C HIS A 59 -2.80 -9.79 4.83
N PHE A 60 -4.08 -9.81 4.43
CA PHE A 60 -4.99 -8.71 4.74
C PHE A 60 -5.32 -8.63 6.24
N ASP A 61 -5.38 -9.76 6.94
CA ASP A 61 -5.57 -9.78 8.40
C ASP A 61 -4.33 -9.20 9.12
N ASP A 62 -3.12 -9.56 8.69
CA ASP A 62 -1.88 -8.95 9.21
C ASP A 62 -1.82 -7.44 8.91
N PHE A 63 -2.25 -7.01 7.72
CA PHE A 63 -2.38 -5.59 7.38
C PHE A 63 -3.30 -4.86 8.36
N GLN A 64 -4.52 -5.38 8.57
CA GLN A 64 -5.49 -4.81 9.49
C GLN A 64 -4.95 -4.73 10.92
N SER A 65 -4.31 -5.80 11.40
CA SER A 65 -3.70 -5.85 12.73
C SER A 65 -2.65 -4.77 12.91
N ARG A 66 -1.74 -4.60 11.94
CA ARG A 66 -0.68 -3.59 11.99
C ARG A 66 -1.22 -2.17 11.91
N ILE A 67 -2.19 -1.92 11.02
CA ILE A 67 -2.86 -0.61 10.96
C ILE A 67 -3.55 -0.31 12.29
N GLY A 68 -4.29 -1.27 12.86
CA GLY A 68 -4.98 -1.09 14.13
C GLY A 68 -4.03 -0.80 15.31
N ALA A 69 -2.82 -1.35 15.29
CA ALA A 69 -1.78 -1.04 16.27
C ALA A 69 -1.14 0.36 16.09
N LEU A 70 -1.31 0.98 14.91
CA LEU A 70 -0.69 2.25 14.55
C LEU A 70 -1.69 3.42 14.46
N ASP A 71 -2.97 3.14 14.25
CA ASP A 71 -4.03 4.11 13.98
C ASP A 71 -4.99 4.30 15.16
N ASP A 72 -4.75 5.33 15.97
CA ASP A 72 -5.61 5.70 17.10
C ASP A 72 -7.02 6.14 16.66
N GLN A 73 -7.22 6.46 15.38
CA GLN A 73 -8.51 6.91 14.83
C GLN A 73 -9.41 5.76 14.37
N ASN A 74 -8.91 4.52 14.38
CA ASN A 74 -9.64 3.32 13.96
C ASN A 74 -10.30 3.48 12.57
N ARG A 75 -9.57 4.06 11.61
CA ARG A 75 -10.06 4.23 10.23
C ARG A 75 -10.20 2.87 9.55
N PRO A 76 -11.18 2.72 8.62
CA PRO A 76 -11.46 1.44 8.00
C PRO A 76 -10.29 0.96 7.11
N CYS A 77 -10.11 -0.35 7.08
CA CYS A 77 -9.24 -1.05 6.14
C CYS A 77 -10.07 -1.74 5.06
N HIS A 78 -9.61 -1.67 3.81
CA HIS A 78 -10.28 -2.24 2.65
C HIS A 78 -9.34 -3.22 1.93
N TRP A 79 -9.80 -4.45 1.71
CA TRP A 79 -9.10 -5.39 0.84
C TRP A 79 -9.24 -4.89 -0.60
N VAL A 80 -8.13 -4.82 -1.33
CA VAL A 80 -8.13 -4.67 -2.79
C VAL A 80 -7.55 -5.92 -3.46
N GLY A 81 -8.35 -6.60 -4.27
CA GLY A 81 -7.88 -7.69 -5.11
C GLY A 81 -7.08 -7.15 -6.30
N LEU A 82 -6.13 -7.93 -6.82
CA LEU A 82 -5.31 -7.48 -7.95
C LEU A 82 -6.12 -7.20 -9.22
N GLY A 83 -7.25 -7.88 -9.40
CA GLY A 83 -8.21 -7.61 -10.48
C GLY A 83 -9.05 -6.34 -10.27
N ASP A 84 -9.20 -5.89 -9.03
CA ASP A 84 -10.11 -4.80 -8.64
C ASP A 84 -9.40 -3.45 -8.54
N MET A 85 -8.08 -3.42 -8.76
CA MET A 85 -7.23 -2.24 -8.61
C MET A 85 -7.74 -1.00 -9.36
N ALA A 86 -8.30 -1.17 -10.56
CA ALA A 86 -8.82 -0.04 -11.33
C ALA A 86 -10.11 0.57 -10.75
N GLY A 87 -10.88 -0.22 -9.99
CA GLY A 87 -12.14 0.20 -9.35
C GLY A 87 -11.99 0.57 -7.88
N ALA A 88 -10.85 0.29 -7.26
CA ALA A 88 -10.65 0.42 -5.81
C ALA A 88 -10.84 1.86 -5.28
N GLY A 89 -10.67 2.88 -6.13
CA GLY A 89 -10.77 4.29 -5.77
C GLY A 89 -9.42 5.02 -5.64
N PRO A 90 -8.42 4.49 -4.92
CA PRO A 90 -7.06 5.02 -4.92
C PRO A 90 -6.43 5.04 -6.31
N SER A 91 -5.64 6.08 -6.59
CA SER A 91 -5.03 6.29 -7.92
C SER A 91 -3.60 5.77 -8.02
N THR A 92 -3.09 5.08 -7.00
CA THR A 92 -1.69 4.62 -6.95
C THR A 92 -1.58 3.29 -6.22
N LEU A 93 -0.83 2.35 -6.79
CA LEU A 93 -0.37 1.13 -6.13
C LEU A 93 1.07 1.35 -5.67
N MET A 94 1.30 1.19 -4.37
CA MET A 94 2.63 1.28 -3.75
C MET A 94 3.18 -0.12 -3.51
N LEU A 95 4.39 -0.39 -4.00
CA LEU A 95 5.00 -1.72 -4.06
C LEU A 95 6.30 -1.73 -3.25
N PRO A 96 6.46 -2.63 -2.26
CA PRO A 96 7.72 -2.83 -1.53
C PRO A 96 8.70 -3.72 -2.32
N ASP A 97 8.71 -3.60 -3.66
CA ASP A 97 9.49 -4.43 -4.57
C ASP A 97 10.15 -3.56 -5.67
N PRO A 98 11.41 -3.83 -6.06
CA PRO A 98 12.08 -3.09 -7.11
C PRO A 98 11.48 -3.30 -8.51
N SER A 99 10.79 -4.42 -8.74
CA SER A 99 10.24 -4.83 -10.04
C SER A 99 8.79 -4.37 -10.20
N LEU A 100 8.64 -3.22 -10.88
CA LEU A 100 7.32 -2.72 -11.29
C LEU A 100 6.77 -3.42 -12.54
N ALA A 101 7.60 -4.17 -13.28
CA ALA A 101 7.25 -4.70 -14.59
C ALA A 101 6.04 -5.66 -14.59
N PRO A 102 5.91 -6.62 -13.65
CA PRO A 102 4.74 -7.50 -13.59
C PRO A 102 3.44 -6.73 -13.35
N PHE A 103 3.47 -5.71 -12.49
CA PHE A 103 2.32 -4.86 -12.19
C PHE A 103 2.00 -3.92 -13.35
N ALA A 104 3.02 -3.41 -14.06
CA ALA A 104 2.83 -2.60 -15.26
C ALA A 104 2.18 -3.41 -16.40
N TRP A 105 2.59 -4.66 -16.59
CA TRP A 105 1.97 -5.57 -17.54
C TRP A 105 0.51 -5.84 -17.17
N ARG A 106 0.20 -6.18 -15.91
CA ARG A 106 -1.18 -6.42 -15.47
C ARG A 106 -2.07 -5.19 -15.62
N ARG A 107 -1.58 -4.00 -15.28
CA ARG A 107 -2.31 -2.73 -15.46
C ARG A 107 -2.75 -2.50 -16.91
N ARG A 108 -2.05 -3.06 -17.90
CA ARG A 108 -2.47 -2.98 -19.32
C ARG A 108 -3.86 -3.58 -19.54
N GLY A 109 -4.24 -4.62 -18.79
CA GLY A 109 -5.55 -5.27 -18.90
C GLY A 109 -6.72 -4.35 -18.51
N THR A 110 -6.48 -3.35 -17.67
CA THR A 110 -7.46 -2.34 -17.25
C THR A 110 -7.23 -0.97 -17.90
N GLY A 111 -6.25 -0.87 -18.81
CA GLY A 111 -5.80 0.38 -19.41
C GLY A 111 -4.63 1.05 -18.68
N ASN A 112 -3.64 1.52 -19.44
CA ASN A 112 -2.38 2.08 -18.94
C ASN A 112 -2.54 3.33 -18.04
N ARG A 113 -3.72 3.95 -18.04
CA ARG A 113 -4.05 5.16 -17.27
C ARG A 113 -4.91 4.89 -16.03
N GLY A 114 -5.20 3.62 -15.72
CA GLY A 114 -6.11 3.26 -14.61
C GLY A 114 -5.62 3.70 -13.23
N TYR A 115 -4.32 3.52 -12.95
CA TYR A 115 -3.68 3.93 -11.70
C TYR A 115 -2.16 4.05 -11.90
N SER A 116 -1.46 4.81 -11.05
CA SER A 116 0.01 4.91 -11.04
C SER A 116 0.65 3.75 -10.27
N LEU A 117 1.89 3.41 -10.62
CA LEU A 117 2.74 2.48 -9.85
C LEU A 117 3.85 3.28 -9.16
N CYS A 118 4.12 2.98 -7.90
CA CYS A 118 5.19 3.59 -7.12
C CYS A 118 5.94 2.51 -6.35
N GLY A 119 7.25 2.41 -6.55
CA GLY A 119 8.11 1.57 -5.70
C GLY A 119 8.42 2.31 -4.40
N LEU A 120 8.35 1.61 -3.27
CA LEU A 120 8.65 2.16 -1.94
C LEU A 120 10.15 2.08 -1.62
N ASN A 121 10.80 1.00 -2.04
CA ASN A 121 12.22 0.75 -1.77
C ASN A 121 12.88 0.09 -2.98
N HIS A 122 14.08 0.58 -3.34
CA HIS A 122 14.92 -0.02 -4.38
C HIS A 122 15.90 -1.00 -3.73
N THR A 123 15.39 -2.06 -3.11
CA THR A 123 16.31 -3.13 -2.66
C THR A 123 16.50 -4.09 -3.83
N ILE A 124 17.69 -4.04 -4.42
CA ILE A 124 18.14 -5.03 -5.40
C ILE A 124 18.51 -6.28 -4.58
N ALA A 125 17.85 -7.40 -4.87
CA ALA A 125 18.12 -8.69 -4.22
C ALA A 125 19.55 -9.16 -4.49
#